data_AF-A0A9X3X0M5-F1
#
_entry.id   AF-A0A9X3X0M5-F1
#
_cell.length_a   1.000
_cell.length_b   1.000
_cell.length_c   1.000
_cell.angle_alpha   90.00
_cell.angle_beta   90.00
_cell.angle_gamma   90.00
#
_symmetry.space_group_name_H-M   'P 1'
#
loop_
_entity.id
_entity.type
_entity.pdbx_description
1 polymer ?
#
loop_
_entity_poly.entity_id
_entity_poly.type
_entity_poly.pdbx_seq_one_letter_code
_entity_poly.pdbx_strand_id
1 'polypeptide(L)'
;MADPVSPRRLELAGVPPAAFALSELGRYPSFAHHPTCGRHDHHLVRPFGVPLCLGCACMYPGIGVALIALFFVSPAHDMATAFWVAMAALGCAVPTFFQPFIQRRWYKIPARFVLGVGFGLVAGAAWIVPNTLWGWVIRVAVVATTVGLGTVALRLRAKRLDDPCKNCPWGAFPVCAHNLPALRRIREQQGPDPFVDALITELEPLAPYPPRLGEAPPVQRPGQFQFHAPPPNP
;
A
#
# COMPACT_ATOMS: atom_id res chain seq x y z
N MET A 1 0.45 7.22 19.86
CA MET A 1 -0.49 8.36 19.97
C MET A 1 0.27 9.58 19.48
N ALA A 2 -0.07 10.10 18.30
CA ALA A 2 0.53 11.33 17.80
C ALA A 2 -0.22 12.50 18.46
N ASP A 3 0.53 13.43 19.04
CA ASP A 3 -0.01 14.63 19.65
C ASP A 3 -0.69 15.47 18.56
N PRO A 4 -2.02 15.70 18.59
CA PRO A 4 -2.68 16.48 17.57
C PRO A 4 -2.20 17.93 17.67
N VAL A 5 -1.30 18.31 16.78
CA VAL A 5 -0.86 19.71 16.63
C VAL A 5 -2.12 20.55 16.41
N SER A 6 -2.42 21.44 17.37
CA SER A 6 -3.66 22.21 17.31
C SER A 6 -3.66 23.13 16.08
N PRO A 7 -4.82 23.31 15.41
CA PRO A 7 -4.95 24.19 14.24
C PRO A 7 -4.36 25.58 14.48
N ARG A 8 -4.48 26.10 15.71
CA ARG A 8 -3.88 27.38 16.16
C ARG A 8 -2.37 27.45 15.99
N ARG A 9 -1.62 26.36 16.19
CA ARG A 9 -0.16 26.38 15.99
C ARG A 9 0.23 26.52 14.52
N LEU A 10 -0.62 26.07 13.61
CA LEU A 10 -0.36 26.13 12.16
C LEU A 10 -0.77 27.48 11.56
N GLU A 11 -1.83 28.11 12.10
CA GLU A 11 -2.13 29.53 11.82
C GLU A 11 -0.96 30.42 12.25
N LEU A 12 -0.39 30.19 13.44
CA LEU A 12 0.80 30.89 13.91
C LEU A 12 2.05 30.64 13.03
N ALA A 13 2.06 29.54 12.28
CA ALA A 13 3.12 29.22 11.32
C ALA A 13 2.82 29.74 9.89
N GLY A 14 1.70 30.46 9.68
CA GLY A 14 1.33 31.02 8.39
C GLY A 14 0.90 30.00 7.33
N VAL A 15 0.52 28.78 7.74
CA VAL A 15 0.06 27.76 6.79
C VAL A 15 -1.36 28.09 6.33
N PRO A 16 -1.65 28.21 5.02
CA PRO A 16 -2.99 28.47 4.54
C PRO A 16 -3.99 27.39 4.98
N PRO A 17 -5.24 27.74 5.37
CA PRO A 17 -6.25 26.76 5.79
C PRO A 17 -6.47 25.62 4.79
N ALA A 18 -6.49 25.94 3.48
CA ALA A 18 -6.61 24.95 2.42
C ALA A 18 -5.44 23.95 2.40
N ALA A 19 -4.20 24.40 2.64
CA ALA A 19 -3.04 23.53 2.68
C ALA A 19 -3.09 22.58 3.88
N PHE A 20 -3.56 23.08 5.04
CA PHE A 20 -3.81 22.23 6.20
C PHE A 20 -4.87 21.17 5.90
N ALA A 21 -6.04 21.59 5.38
CA ALA A 21 -7.13 20.67 5.05
C ALA A 21 -6.65 19.57 4.09
N LEU A 22 -5.95 19.93 3.02
CA LEU A 22 -5.38 18.95 2.07
C LEU A 22 -4.37 18.00 2.72
N SER A 23 -3.53 18.51 3.63
CA SER A 23 -2.57 17.67 4.36
C SER A 23 -3.27 16.66 5.27
N GLU A 24 -4.37 17.04 5.92
CA GLU A 24 -5.12 16.17 6.83
C GLU A 24 -5.93 15.13 6.04
N LEU A 25 -6.55 15.53 4.92
CA LEU A 25 -7.30 14.63 4.03
C LEU A 25 -6.40 13.60 3.34
N GLY A 26 -5.12 13.94 3.13
CA GLY A 26 -4.11 13.05 2.56
C GLY A 26 -3.59 11.99 3.53
N ARG A 27 -3.92 12.07 4.83
CA ARG A 27 -3.46 11.08 5.82
C ARG A 27 -4.17 9.75 5.64
N TYR A 28 -3.38 8.69 5.50
CA TYR A 28 -3.91 7.34 5.53
C TYR A 28 -4.03 6.82 6.98
N PRO A 29 -5.00 5.94 7.27
CA PRO A 29 -5.08 5.26 8.56
C PRO A 29 -3.79 4.50 8.87
N SER A 30 -3.44 4.37 10.15
CA SER A 30 -2.31 3.56 10.57
C SER A 30 -2.42 2.15 9.98
N PHE A 31 -1.35 1.68 9.31
CA PHE A 31 -1.23 0.39 8.62
C PHE A 31 -1.94 0.22 7.26
N ALA A 32 -2.82 1.14 6.88
CA ALA A 32 -3.30 1.23 5.51
C ALA A 32 -2.47 2.30 4.78
N HIS A 33 -1.77 1.93 3.72
CA HIS A 33 -1.13 2.92 2.83
C HIS A 33 -2.02 3.28 1.63
N HIS A 34 -3.33 3.02 1.76
CA HIS A 34 -4.35 3.27 0.76
C HIS A 34 -5.62 3.77 1.46
N PRO A 35 -6.50 4.52 0.77
CA PRO A 35 -7.81 4.89 1.29
C PRO A 35 -8.62 3.65 1.68
N THR A 36 -9.48 3.75 2.70
CA THR A 36 -10.25 2.60 3.22
C THR A 36 -11.62 2.41 2.56
N CYS A 37 -11.87 3.10 1.44
CA CYS A 37 -13.11 3.03 0.69
C CYS A 37 -13.31 1.69 -0.05
N GLY A 38 -14.55 1.39 -0.45
CA GLY A 38 -14.92 0.14 -1.12
C GLY A 38 -14.17 -0.13 -2.44
N ARG A 39 -13.68 0.92 -3.12
CA ARG A 39 -12.83 0.76 -4.32
C ARG A 39 -11.46 0.14 -4.02
N HIS A 40 -10.90 0.39 -2.84
CA HIS A 40 -9.61 -0.15 -2.41
C HIS A 40 -9.74 -1.45 -1.60
N ASP A 41 -10.95 -2.02 -1.49
CA ASP A 41 -11.19 -3.21 -0.66
C ASP A 41 -10.31 -4.41 -1.06
N HIS A 42 -10.02 -4.54 -2.36
CA HIS A 42 -9.13 -5.56 -2.92
C HIS A 42 -7.62 -5.33 -2.63
N HIS A 43 -7.26 -4.21 -2.01
CA HIS A 43 -5.92 -3.90 -1.49
C HIS A 43 -5.84 -3.99 0.04
N LEU A 44 -6.96 -4.25 0.71
CA LEU A 44 -7.07 -4.25 2.15
C LEU A 44 -7.43 -5.65 2.68
N VAL A 45 -7.03 -5.91 3.92
CA VAL A 45 -7.53 -7.01 4.73
C VAL A 45 -8.01 -6.44 6.04
N ARG A 46 -9.09 -6.99 6.61
CA ARG A 46 -9.72 -6.46 7.83
C ARG A 46 -9.75 -7.51 8.95
N PRO A 47 -8.61 -8.00 9.46
CA PRO A 47 -8.63 -8.84 10.65
C PRO A 47 -9.27 -8.05 11.80
N PHE A 48 -10.29 -8.62 12.43
CA PHE A 48 -11.03 -7.98 13.54
C PHE A 48 -11.58 -6.58 13.21
N GLY A 49 -11.90 -6.32 11.94
CA GLY A 49 -12.43 -5.02 11.49
C GLY A 49 -11.38 -3.93 11.26
N VAL A 50 -10.10 -4.15 11.59
CA VAL A 50 -9.03 -3.16 11.40
C VAL A 50 -8.49 -3.20 9.97
N PRO A 51 -8.57 -2.12 9.18
CA PRO A 51 -8.08 -2.11 7.81
C PRO A 51 -6.54 -2.10 7.76
N LEU A 52 -5.95 -3.20 7.30
CA LEU A 52 -4.52 -3.32 7.06
C LEU A 52 -4.25 -3.39 5.55
N CYS A 53 -3.10 -2.89 5.13
CA CYS A 53 -2.64 -3.17 3.78
C CYS A 53 -2.44 -4.69 3.58
N LEU A 54 -3.10 -5.25 2.56
CA LEU A 54 -2.92 -6.65 2.16
C LEU A 54 -1.45 -6.98 1.86
N GLY A 55 -0.66 -6.00 1.42
CA GLY A 55 0.78 -6.11 1.18
C GLY A 55 1.52 -6.46 2.45
N CYS A 56 1.52 -5.53 3.39
CA CYS A 56 2.21 -5.64 4.67
C CYS A 56 1.68 -6.81 5.50
N ALA A 57 0.36 -6.99 5.54
CA ALA A 57 -0.28 -8.05 6.31
C ALA A 57 0.12 -9.46 5.84
N CYS A 58 0.41 -9.66 4.55
CA CYS A 58 0.90 -10.93 4.03
C CYS A 58 2.43 -11.03 4.06
N MET A 59 3.14 -9.92 3.81
CA MET A 59 4.60 -9.92 3.71
C MET A 59 5.29 -10.14 5.06
N TYR A 60 4.84 -9.46 6.12
CA TYR A 60 5.45 -9.59 7.45
C TYR A 60 5.39 -10.99 8.06
N PRO A 61 4.26 -11.73 8.04
CA PRO A 61 4.27 -13.11 8.52
C PRO A 61 5.18 -14.01 7.67
N GLY A 62 5.29 -13.77 6.35
CA GLY A 62 6.23 -14.49 5.50
C GLY A 62 7.69 -14.28 5.93
N ILE A 63 8.07 -13.03 6.22
CA ILE A 63 9.39 -12.71 6.78
C ILE A 63 9.59 -13.43 8.11
N GLY A 64 8.62 -13.38 9.01
CA GLY A 64 8.68 -14.07 10.31
C GLY A 64 8.90 -15.58 10.17
N VAL A 65 8.17 -16.24 9.28
CA VAL A 65 8.33 -17.68 8.99
C VAL A 65 9.74 -17.99 8.47
N ALA A 66 10.27 -17.19 7.55
CA ALA A 66 11.62 -17.39 7.04
C ALA A 66 12.69 -17.22 8.13
N LEU A 67 12.57 -16.19 8.97
CA LEU A 67 13.52 -15.96 10.07
C LEU A 67 13.49 -17.09 11.10
N ILE A 68 12.29 -17.60 11.44
CA ILE A 68 12.15 -18.76 12.33
C ILE A 68 12.78 -20.01 11.68
N ALA A 69 12.53 -20.26 10.40
CA ALA A 69 13.13 -21.40 9.70
C ALA A 69 14.67 -21.29 9.66
N LEU A 70 15.19 -20.09 9.39
CA LEU A 70 16.63 -19.82 9.38
C LEU A 70 17.26 -20.01 10.75
N PHE A 71 16.58 -19.70 11.85
CA PHE A 71 17.08 -19.95 13.20
C PHE A 71 17.45 -21.43 13.42
N PHE A 72 16.68 -22.37 12.86
CA PHE A 72 16.97 -23.80 12.95
C PHE A 72 18.05 -24.28 11.96
N VAL A 73 18.26 -23.58 10.85
CA VAL A 73 19.27 -23.91 9.82
C VAL A 73 20.62 -23.23 10.08
N SER A 74 20.62 -22.15 10.89
CA SER A 74 21.76 -21.26 11.13
C SER A 74 23.06 -21.90 11.66
N PRO A 75 23.11 -23.08 12.32
CA PRO A 75 24.39 -23.64 12.77
C PRO A 75 25.35 -23.97 11.62
N ALA A 76 24.85 -24.15 10.40
CA ALA A 76 25.64 -24.46 9.22
C ALA A 76 26.16 -23.18 8.54
N HIS A 77 27.29 -22.64 9.01
CA HIS A 77 28.00 -21.51 8.38
C HIS A 77 28.85 -21.96 7.17
N ASP A 78 28.24 -22.65 6.22
CA ASP A 78 28.92 -23.14 5.02
C ASP A 78 28.36 -22.49 3.74
N MET A 79 29.22 -22.42 2.71
CA MET A 79 28.87 -21.79 1.44
C MET A 79 27.77 -22.54 0.68
N ALA A 80 27.67 -23.86 0.83
CA ALA A 80 26.66 -24.64 0.14
C ALA A 80 25.26 -24.33 0.69
N THR A 81 25.10 -24.27 2.01
CA THR A 81 23.84 -23.83 2.64
C THR A 81 23.48 -22.40 2.21
N ALA A 82 24.42 -21.46 2.25
CA ALA A 82 24.16 -20.08 1.81
C ALA A 82 23.69 -20.02 0.34
N PHE A 83 24.30 -20.80 -0.54
CA PHE A 83 23.91 -20.90 -1.94
C PHE A 83 22.47 -21.43 -2.10
N TRP A 84 22.14 -22.55 -1.45
CA TRP A 84 20.80 -23.13 -1.54
C TRP A 84 19.72 -22.21 -0.95
N VAL A 85 20.00 -21.52 0.16
CA VAL A 85 19.10 -20.52 0.74
C VAL A 85 18.89 -19.35 -0.23
N ALA A 86 19.95 -18.86 -0.88
CA ALA A 86 19.85 -17.80 -1.89
C ALA A 86 19.03 -18.24 -3.11
N MET A 87 19.22 -19.48 -3.60
CA MET A 87 18.44 -20.03 -4.70
C MET A 87 16.96 -20.20 -4.34
N ALA A 88 16.65 -20.66 -3.12
CA ALA A 88 15.29 -20.73 -2.61
C ALA A 88 14.65 -19.33 -2.51
N ALA A 89 15.42 -18.34 -2.05
CA ALA A 89 14.97 -16.95 -1.99
C ALA A 89 14.65 -16.37 -3.38
N LEU A 90 15.49 -16.66 -4.38
CA LEU A 90 15.24 -16.27 -5.77
C LEU A 90 13.97 -16.94 -6.33
N GLY A 91 13.75 -18.23 -6.02
CA GLY A 91 12.51 -18.94 -6.36
C GLY A 91 11.27 -18.26 -5.77
N CYS A 92 11.37 -17.76 -4.54
CA CYS A 92 10.29 -17.03 -3.88
C CYS A 92 9.96 -15.68 -4.55
N ALA A 93 10.87 -15.11 -5.35
CA ALA A 93 10.60 -13.88 -6.10
C ALA A 93 9.70 -14.12 -7.32
N VAL A 94 9.65 -15.35 -7.86
CA VAL A 94 8.95 -15.67 -9.12
C VAL A 94 7.47 -15.24 -9.11
N PRO A 95 6.64 -15.55 -8.10
CA PRO A 95 5.24 -15.13 -8.08
C PRO A 95 5.06 -13.60 -8.15
N THR A 96 6.03 -12.83 -7.66
CA THR A 96 5.98 -11.36 -7.67
C THR A 96 6.04 -10.80 -9.08
N PHE A 97 6.79 -11.45 -9.98
CA PHE A 97 6.87 -11.03 -11.39
C PHE A 97 5.61 -11.35 -12.18
N PHE A 98 4.85 -12.38 -11.78
CA PHE A 98 3.56 -12.71 -12.38
C PHE A 98 2.38 -11.93 -11.78
N GLN A 99 2.54 -11.38 -10.57
CA GLN A 99 1.50 -10.62 -9.87
C GLN A 99 0.88 -9.45 -10.68
N PRO A 100 1.61 -8.69 -11.53
CA PRO A 100 1.02 -7.65 -12.37
C PRO A 100 0.07 -8.19 -13.45
N PHE A 101 0.18 -9.47 -13.81
CA PHE A 101 -0.66 -10.13 -14.80
C PHE A 101 -1.88 -10.81 -14.16
N ILE A 102 -1.75 -11.26 -12.91
CA ILE A 102 -2.80 -11.96 -12.17
C ILE A 102 -3.21 -11.11 -10.97
N GLN A 103 -4.10 -10.13 -11.19
CA GLN A 103 -4.58 -9.23 -10.14
C GLN A 103 -5.65 -9.85 -9.21
N ARG A 104 -5.88 -11.16 -9.31
CA ARG A 104 -6.89 -11.86 -8.49
C ARG A 104 -6.44 -11.94 -7.02
N ARG A 105 -7.37 -11.71 -6.09
CA ARG A 105 -7.10 -11.68 -4.64
C ARG A 105 -6.45 -12.97 -4.12
N TRP A 106 -6.94 -14.12 -4.58
CA TRP A 106 -6.44 -15.43 -4.17
C TRP A 106 -5.00 -15.69 -4.61
N TYR A 107 -4.51 -15.03 -5.67
CA TYR A 107 -3.12 -15.12 -6.11
C TYR A 107 -2.23 -14.10 -5.38
N LYS A 108 -2.75 -12.89 -5.19
CA LYS A 108 -2.04 -11.75 -4.58
C LYS A 108 -1.60 -12.05 -3.14
N ILE A 109 -2.43 -12.73 -2.36
CA ILE A 109 -2.14 -13.11 -0.97
C ILE A 109 -0.92 -14.05 -0.88
N PRO A 110 -0.94 -15.26 -1.48
CA PRO A 110 0.20 -16.18 -1.41
C PRO A 110 1.43 -15.59 -2.09
N ALA A 111 1.31 -14.88 -3.21
CA ALA A 111 2.47 -14.25 -3.86
C ALA A 111 3.21 -13.27 -2.94
N ARG A 112 2.47 -12.45 -2.16
CA ARG A 112 3.05 -11.49 -1.20
C ARG A 112 3.61 -12.16 0.04
N PHE A 113 2.99 -13.24 0.50
CA PHE A 113 3.52 -14.04 1.59
C PHE A 113 4.85 -14.71 1.18
N VAL A 114 4.88 -15.36 0.01
CA VAL A 114 6.09 -16.00 -0.55
C VAL A 114 7.18 -14.96 -0.82
N LEU A 115 6.83 -13.75 -1.29
CA LEU A 115 7.79 -12.65 -1.39
C LEU A 115 8.39 -12.28 -0.03
N GLY A 116 7.57 -12.22 1.03
CA GLY A 116 8.03 -12.02 2.40
C GLY A 116 9.01 -13.10 2.86
N VAL A 117 8.69 -14.37 2.58
CA VAL A 117 9.60 -15.51 2.83
C VAL A 117 10.92 -15.29 2.09
N GLY A 118 10.87 -14.94 0.81
CA GLY A 118 12.04 -14.63 0.00
C GLY A 118 12.92 -13.54 0.60
N PHE A 119 12.34 -12.42 1.08
CA PHE A 119 13.10 -11.37 1.75
C PHE A 119 13.81 -11.86 3.02
N GLY A 120 13.14 -12.66 3.85
CA GLY A 120 13.76 -13.27 5.02
C GLY A 120 14.91 -14.21 4.65
N LEU A 121 14.72 -15.05 3.62
CA LEU A 121 15.75 -15.96 3.11
C LEU A 121 16.95 -15.21 2.50
N VAL A 122 16.75 -14.11 1.79
CA VAL A 122 17.86 -13.25 1.30
C VAL A 122 18.69 -12.73 2.48
N ALA A 123 18.03 -12.21 3.52
CA ALA A 123 18.72 -11.74 4.72
C ALA A 123 19.48 -12.88 5.42
N GLY A 124 18.87 -14.07 5.51
CA GLY A 124 19.50 -15.27 6.02
C GLY A 124 20.71 -15.73 5.20
N ALA A 125 20.61 -15.75 3.87
CA ALA A 125 21.72 -16.10 3.00
C ALA A 125 22.90 -15.15 3.22
N ALA A 126 22.66 -13.85 3.28
CA ALA A 126 23.68 -12.86 3.58
C ALA A 126 24.31 -13.05 4.98
N TRP A 127 23.53 -13.52 5.96
CA TRP A 127 24.00 -13.82 7.32
C TRP A 127 24.87 -15.08 7.39
N ILE A 128 24.46 -16.16 6.73
CA ILE A 128 25.12 -17.47 6.77
C ILE A 128 26.50 -17.45 6.11
N VAL A 129 26.67 -16.65 5.04
CA VAL A 129 27.95 -16.50 4.32
C VAL A 129 29.10 -16.22 5.32
N PRO A 130 30.27 -16.88 5.20
CA PRO A 130 31.42 -16.62 6.07
C PRO A 130 31.93 -15.17 6.05
N ASN A 131 32.60 -14.74 7.13
CA ASN A 131 33.22 -13.41 7.24
C ASN A 131 34.60 -13.33 6.56
N THR A 132 34.70 -13.81 5.33
CA THR A 132 35.89 -13.68 4.47
C THR A 132 35.74 -12.53 3.47
N LEU A 133 36.83 -12.09 2.83
CA LEU A 133 36.78 -11.08 1.77
C LEU A 133 35.77 -11.48 0.66
N TRP A 134 35.83 -12.73 0.20
CA TRP A 134 34.88 -13.29 -0.77
C TRP A 134 33.45 -13.30 -0.23
N GLY A 135 33.25 -13.61 1.05
CA GLY A 135 31.93 -13.56 1.67
C GLY A 135 31.32 -12.15 1.67
N TRP A 136 32.12 -11.11 1.89
CA TRP A 136 31.65 -9.72 1.76
C TRP A 136 31.26 -9.36 0.32
N VAL A 137 32.06 -9.79 -0.67
CA VAL A 137 31.71 -9.62 -2.09
C VAL A 137 30.37 -10.27 -2.41
N ILE A 138 30.15 -11.50 -1.94
CA ILE A 138 28.88 -12.22 -2.12
C ILE A 138 27.72 -11.47 -1.46
N ARG A 139 27.86 -10.97 -0.23
CA ARG A 139 26.81 -10.19 0.45
C ARG A 139 26.42 -8.94 -0.35
N VAL A 140 27.40 -8.18 -0.82
CA VAL A 140 27.16 -7.00 -1.66
C VAL A 140 26.45 -7.40 -2.94
N ALA A 141 26.88 -8.48 -3.61
CA ALA A 141 26.24 -8.98 -4.81
C ALA A 141 24.78 -9.41 -4.57
N VAL A 142 24.49 -10.09 -3.46
CA VAL A 142 23.12 -10.51 -3.06
C VAL A 142 22.22 -9.30 -2.81
N VAL A 143 22.71 -8.28 -2.09
CA VAL A 143 21.96 -7.04 -1.83
C VAL A 143 21.71 -6.30 -3.15
N ALA A 144 22.75 -6.11 -3.97
CA ALA A 144 22.63 -5.43 -5.26
C ALA A 144 21.64 -6.14 -6.20
N THR A 145 21.69 -7.48 -6.26
CA THR A 145 20.76 -8.30 -7.06
C THR A 145 19.33 -8.15 -6.55
N THR A 146 19.12 -8.20 -5.24
CA THR A 146 17.80 -8.02 -4.61
C THR A 146 17.21 -6.64 -4.91
N VAL A 147 18.01 -5.58 -4.78
CA VAL A 147 17.59 -4.20 -5.10
C VAL A 147 17.30 -4.05 -6.59
N GLY A 148 18.13 -4.62 -7.46
CA GLY A 148 17.93 -4.62 -8.91
C GLY A 148 16.62 -5.30 -9.31
N LEU A 149 16.40 -6.54 -8.84
CA LEU A 149 15.16 -7.30 -9.09
C LEU A 149 13.93 -6.57 -8.53
N GLY A 150 14.03 -6.04 -7.30
CA GLY A 150 12.97 -5.24 -6.68
C GLY A 150 12.61 -4.01 -7.53
N THR A 151 13.62 -3.30 -8.04
CA THR A 151 13.43 -2.14 -8.91
C THR A 151 12.73 -2.54 -10.22
N VAL A 152 13.14 -3.65 -10.85
CA VAL A 152 12.50 -4.16 -12.06
C VAL A 152 11.05 -4.55 -11.79
N ALA A 153 10.77 -5.27 -10.72
CA ALA A 153 9.42 -5.66 -10.33
C ALA A 153 8.52 -4.44 -10.05
N LEU A 154 9.04 -3.42 -9.36
CA LEU A 154 8.32 -2.16 -9.11
C LEU A 154 8.03 -1.40 -10.40
N ARG A 155 9.00 -1.30 -11.32
CA ARG A 155 8.80 -0.67 -12.65
C ARG A 155 7.76 -1.42 -13.46
N LEU A 156 7.80 -2.76 -13.47
CA LEU A 156 6.82 -3.59 -14.16
C LEU A 156 5.42 -3.36 -13.59
N ARG A 157 5.29 -3.33 -12.26
CA ARG A 157 4.03 -3.06 -11.58
C ARG A 157 3.51 -1.65 -11.87
N ALA A 158 4.36 -0.63 -11.83
CA ALA A 158 3.97 0.75 -12.10
C ALA A 158 3.36 0.94 -13.50
N LYS A 159 3.85 0.21 -14.51
CA LYS A 159 3.31 0.23 -15.87
C LYS A 159 1.91 -0.37 -16.00
N ARG A 160 1.50 -1.22 -15.05
CA ARG A 160 0.24 -2.00 -15.09
C ARG A 160 -0.64 -1.77 -13.86
N LEU A 161 -0.31 -0.78 -13.04
CA LEU A 161 -1.08 -0.49 -11.85
C LEU A 161 -2.27 0.36 -12.27
N ASP A 162 -3.45 -0.25 -12.24
CA ASP A 162 -4.69 0.48 -12.38
C ASP A 162 -4.91 1.29 -11.10
N ASP A 163 -4.88 2.61 -11.22
CA ASP A 163 -5.23 3.51 -10.13
C ASP A 163 -6.76 3.64 -10.07
N PRO A 164 -7.44 3.04 -9.07
CA PRO A 164 -8.89 3.10 -8.97
C PRO A 164 -9.39 4.52 -8.65
N CYS A 165 -8.54 5.47 -8.26
CA CYS A 165 -8.90 6.86 -8.02
C CYS A 165 -8.91 7.72 -9.29
N LYS A 166 -8.07 7.40 -10.29
CA LYS A 166 -7.85 8.27 -11.46
C LYS A 166 -9.14 8.64 -12.20
N ASN A 167 -10.06 7.68 -12.31
CA ASN A 167 -11.37 7.86 -12.96
C ASN A 167 -12.52 7.54 -11.99
N CYS A 168 -12.39 7.98 -10.73
CA CYS A 168 -13.42 7.73 -9.72
C CYS A 168 -14.57 8.73 -9.82
N PRO A 169 -15.83 8.26 -9.94
CA PRO A 169 -16.95 9.17 -10.10
C PRO A 169 -17.24 9.96 -8.80
N TRP A 170 -16.79 9.44 -7.65
CA TRP A 170 -16.84 10.11 -6.33
C TRP A 170 -15.71 11.11 -6.08
N GLY A 171 -14.93 11.47 -7.09
CA GLY A 171 -13.75 12.33 -6.97
C GLY A 171 -12.45 11.55 -6.74
N ALA A 172 -11.32 12.23 -6.89
CA ALA A 172 -9.99 11.66 -6.74
C ALA A 172 -9.46 11.89 -5.31
N PHE A 173 -8.88 10.87 -4.69
CA PHE A 173 -8.23 11.03 -3.39
C PHE A 173 -7.08 12.06 -3.48
N PRO A 174 -6.95 12.99 -2.52
CA PRO A 174 -7.63 13.09 -1.23
C PRO A 174 -8.97 13.87 -1.22
N VAL A 175 -9.37 14.44 -2.34
CA VAL A 175 -10.58 15.28 -2.47
C VAL A 175 -11.72 14.47 -3.09
N CYS A 176 -12.27 13.54 -2.30
CA CYS A 176 -13.34 12.64 -2.74
C CYS A 176 -14.40 12.43 -1.66
N ALA A 177 -15.57 11.92 -2.04
CA ALA A 177 -16.72 11.75 -1.15
C ALA A 177 -16.43 10.85 0.07
N HIS A 178 -15.44 9.95 -0.03
CA HIS A 178 -14.98 9.14 1.12
C HIS A 178 -14.47 9.99 2.28
N ASN A 179 -13.86 11.14 1.99
CA ASN A 179 -13.30 12.04 2.97
C ASN A 179 -14.29 13.11 3.48
N LEU A 180 -15.57 13.06 3.08
CA LEU A 180 -16.61 13.96 3.61
C LEU A 180 -16.68 14.01 5.15
N PRO A 181 -16.61 12.87 5.89
CA PRO A 181 -16.58 12.93 7.35
C PRO A 181 -15.35 13.64 7.91
N ALA A 182 -14.21 13.55 7.23
CA ALA A 182 -13.00 14.26 7.61
C ALA A 182 -13.14 15.78 7.34
N LEU A 183 -13.67 16.16 6.17
CA LEU A 183 -13.96 17.56 5.82
C LEU A 183 -14.90 18.22 6.84
N ARG A 184 -15.98 17.54 7.24
CA ARG A 184 -16.92 18.03 8.25
C ARG A 184 -16.25 18.27 9.60
N ARG A 185 -15.40 17.33 10.06
CA ARG A 185 -14.60 17.50 11.28
C ARG A 185 -13.62 18.67 11.20
N ILE A 186 -12.98 18.88 10.05
CA ILE A 186 -12.08 20.02 9.82
C ILE A 186 -12.88 21.32 9.92
N ARG A 187 -14.04 21.41 9.24
CA ARG A 187 -14.95 22.56 9.33
C ARG A 187 -15.41 22.84 10.76
N GLU A 188 -15.80 21.82 11.50
CA GLU A 188 -16.21 21.94 12.91
C GLU A 188 -15.07 22.46 13.80
N GLN A 189 -13.83 22.06 13.53
CA GLN A 189 -12.65 22.46 14.31
C GLN A 189 -12.11 23.84 13.96
N GLN A 190 -12.18 24.24 12.69
CA GLN A 190 -11.60 25.49 12.19
C GLN A 190 -12.63 26.62 12.04
N GLY A 191 -13.91 26.30 12.00
CA GLY A 191 -14.97 27.22 11.66
C GLY A 191 -15.22 27.30 10.14
N PRO A 192 -16.02 28.28 9.70
CA PRO A 192 -16.36 28.46 8.28
C PRO A 192 -15.10 28.79 7.46
N ASP A 193 -14.83 27.98 6.44
CA ASP A 193 -13.75 28.20 5.49
C ASP A 193 -14.32 28.07 4.06
N PRO A 194 -14.18 29.09 3.18
CA PRO A 194 -14.79 29.07 1.85
C PRO A 194 -14.36 27.87 0.99
N PHE A 195 -13.13 27.39 1.16
CA PHE A 195 -12.61 26.26 0.41
C PHE A 195 -13.19 24.94 0.90
N VAL A 196 -13.17 24.69 2.21
CA VAL A 196 -13.77 23.49 2.82
C VAL A 196 -15.28 23.45 2.56
N ASP A 197 -15.95 24.60 2.66
CA ASP A 197 -17.39 24.72 2.41
C ASP A 197 -17.74 24.39 0.96
N ALA A 198 -16.98 24.93 -0.01
CA ALA A 198 -17.15 24.60 -1.42
C ALA A 198 -16.94 23.10 -1.69
N LEU A 199 -15.92 22.48 -1.08
CA LEU A 199 -15.69 21.04 -1.22
C LEU A 199 -16.82 20.19 -0.64
N ILE A 200 -17.35 20.56 0.53
CA ILE A 200 -18.49 19.85 1.13
C ILE A 200 -19.70 19.98 0.21
N THR A 201 -20.04 21.18 -0.24
CA THR A 201 -21.17 21.41 -1.17
C THR A 201 -21.04 20.62 -2.46
N GLU A 202 -19.83 20.50 -3.02
CA GLU A 202 -19.58 19.76 -4.25
C GLU A 202 -19.63 18.23 -4.06
N LEU A 203 -19.18 17.72 -2.90
CA LEU A 203 -19.06 16.29 -2.65
C LEU A 203 -20.31 15.68 -1.99
N GLU A 204 -21.09 16.46 -1.26
CA GLU A 204 -22.26 15.99 -0.51
C GLU A 204 -23.33 15.30 -1.39
N PRO A 205 -23.64 15.77 -2.62
CA PRO A 205 -24.55 15.07 -3.53
C PRO A 205 -24.06 13.69 -3.97
N LEU A 206 -22.76 13.38 -3.80
CA LEU A 206 -22.17 12.08 -4.14
C LEU A 206 -22.28 11.08 -2.99
N ALA A 207 -22.74 11.49 -1.80
CA ALA A 207 -22.96 10.60 -0.67
C ALA A 207 -24.23 9.74 -0.88
N PRO A 208 -24.25 8.47 -0.44
CA PRO A 208 -23.19 7.78 0.30
C PRO A 208 -21.99 7.41 -0.59
N TYR A 209 -20.79 7.46 0.00
CA TYR A 209 -19.54 7.06 -0.66
C TYR A 209 -19.61 5.58 -1.10
N PRO A 210 -18.80 5.13 -2.08
CA PRO A 210 -19.03 3.84 -2.72
C PRO A 210 -18.89 2.71 -1.69
N PRO A 211 -19.95 1.92 -1.46
CA PRO A 211 -19.83 0.75 -0.59
C PRO A 211 -19.04 -0.35 -1.30
N ARG A 212 -19.03 -0.41 -2.65
CA ARG A 212 -18.31 -1.42 -3.44
C ARG A 212 -17.74 -0.88 -4.76
N LEU A 213 -16.79 -1.61 -5.33
CA LEU A 213 -16.25 -1.35 -6.67
C LEU A 213 -17.33 -1.60 -7.73
N GLY A 214 -17.49 -0.68 -8.69
CA GLY A 214 -18.39 -0.82 -9.85
C GLY A 214 -19.77 -0.19 -9.68
N GLU A 215 -20.14 0.26 -8.49
CA GLU A 215 -21.36 1.04 -8.30
C GLU A 215 -21.21 2.44 -8.93
N ALA A 216 -22.33 3.09 -9.22
CA ALA A 216 -22.39 4.47 -9.69
C ALA A 216 -22.84 5.41 -8.54
N PRO A 217 -22.39 6.67 -8.51
CA PRO A 217 -22.89 7.63 -7.54
C PRO A 217 -24.39 7.92 -7.77
N PRO A 218 -25.11 8.38 -6.74
CA PRO A 218 -26.53 8.74 -6.88
C PRO A 218 -26.74 9.94 -7.82
N VAL A 219 -25.73 10.81 -7.96
CA VAL A 219 -25.76 11.99 -8.83
C VAL A 219 -24.52 11.98 -9.72
N GLN A 220 -24.71 12.24 -11.02
CA GLN A 220 -23.59 12.42 -11.96
C GLN A 220 -22.99 13.82 -11.80
N ARG A 221 -21.66 13.91 -11.70
CA ARG A 221 -20.99 15.20 -11.63
C ARG A 221 -21.04 15.88 -13.00
N PRO A 222 -21.37 17.19 -13.09
CA PRO A 222 -21.28 17.93 -14.35
C PRO A 222 -19.87 17.82 -14.94
N GLY A 223 -19.77 17.46 -16.23
CA GLY A 223 -18.48 17.28 -16.91
C GLY A 223 -17.81 15.91 -16.70
N GLN A 224 -18.47 14.96 -16.04
CA GLN A 224 -17.95 13.61 -15.85
C GLN A 224 -18.41 12.68 -16.98
N PHE A 225 -17.47 12.10 -17.72
CA PHE A 225 -17.79 11.13 -18.77
C PHE A 225 -18.51 9.89 -18.18
N GLN A 226 -19.58 9.45 -18.83
CA GLN A 226 -20.24 8.19 -18.49
C GLN A 226 -19.32 7.03 -18.85
N PHE A 227 -18.87 6.29 -17.84
CA PHE A 227 -18.14 5.05 -18.05
C PHE A 227 -19.10 3.88 -17.93
N HIS A 228 -19.20 3.09 -18.99
CA HIS A 228 -19.69 1.73 -18.86
C HIS A 228 -18.68 0.97 -17.99
N ALA A 229 -19.09 0.58 -16.79
CA ALA A 229 -18.27 -0.29 -15.95
C ALA A 229 -17.94 -1.54 -16.78
N PRO A 230 -16.67 -1.93 -16.91
CA PRO A 230 -16.36 -3.23 -17.48
C PRO A 230 -17.10 -4.29 -16.65
N PRO A 231 -17.64 -5.34 -17.29
CA PRO A 231 -18.40 -6.37 -16.59
C PRO A 231 -17.56 -6.90 -15.41
N PRO A 232 -18.19 -7.22 -14.26
CA PRO A 232 -17.47 -7.76 -13.12
C PRO A 232 -16.67 -8.99 -13.56
N ASN A 233 -15.35 -8.98 -13.32
CA ASN A 233 -14.51 -10.13 -13.60
C ASN A 233 -15.01 -11.32 -12.75
N PRO A 234 -15.34 -12.48 -13.35
CA PRO A 234 -15.77 -13.67 -12.62
C PRO A 234 -14.66 -14.26 -11.73
#